data_AF-A0A2V9CBT9-F1
#
_entry.id   AF-A0A2V9CBT9-F1
#
_cell.length_a   1.000
_cell.length_b   1.000
_cell.length_c   1.000
_cell.angle_alpha   90.00
_cell.angle_beta   90.00
_cell.angle_gamma   90.00
#
_symmetry.space_group_name_H-M   'P 1'
#
loop_
_entity.id
_entity.type
_entity.pdbx_description
1 polymer ?
#
loop_
_entity_poly.entity_id
_entity_poly.type
_entity_poly.pdbx_seq_one_letter_code
_entity_poly.pdbx_strand_id
1 'polypeptide(L)'
;MIGAIAGDIIGSVYEFRPIKTKDFPLFSPFCDFTDDTVLTVAVADAILTGRSYLEAVREIGRRYPDAGYGGFFYRWLHSKDSRPYNSWGNGSAMRVSPIGFAFQDEESVLKEAARTAEITLSPDLWDITEKFSAKYGIKKDEPRSIGGTAD
;
A
#
# COMPACT_ATOMS: atom_id res chain seq x y z
N MET A 1 12.49 4.31 -5.95
CA MET A 1 12.12 3.29 -4.93
C MET A 1 13.24 3.05 -3.91
N ILE A 2 14.52 2.91 -4.32
CA ILE A 2 15.63 2.64 -3.40
C ILE A 2 15.68 3.62 -2.21
N GLY A 3 15.45 4.91 -2.44
CA GLY A 3 15.41 5.90 -1.35
C GLY A 3 14.29 5.68 -0.32
N ALA A 4 13.12 5.18 -0.74
CA ALA A 4 12.02 4.85 0.17
C ALA A 4 12.36 3.62 1.02
N ILE A 5 12.91 2.57 0.39
CA ILE A 5 13.37 1.36 1.08
C ILE A 5 14.51 1.67 2.05
N ALA A 6 15.48 2.48 1.63
CA ALA A 6 16.54 2.93 2.51
C ALA A 6 15.99 3.75 3.68
N GLY A 7 15.05 4.67 3.42
CA GLY A 7 14.41 5.46 4.47
C GLY A 7 13.67 4.61 5.50
N ASP A 8 12.95 3.58 5.05
CA ASP A 8 12.29 2.59 5.91
C ASP A 8 13.30 1.86 6.81
N ILE A 9 14.31 1.22 6.21
CA ILE A 9 15.32 0.45 6.96
C ILE A 9 16.08 1.33 7.97
N ILE A 10 16.44 2.55 7.57
CA ILE A 10 17.15 3.50 8.44
C ILE A 10 16.23 3.98 9.57
N GLY A 11 14.95 4.22 9.25
CA GLY A 11 13.96 4.78 10.18
C GLY A 11 13.42 3.78 11.19
N SER A 12 13.46 2.48 10.91
CA SER A 12 12.75 1.45 11.70
C SER A 12 13.16 1.41 13.18
N VAL A 13 14.44 1.64 13.50
CA VAL A 13 14.93 1.69 14.89
C VAL A 13 14.44 2.91 15.69
N TYR A 14 13.90 3.92 15.00
CA TYR A 14 13.43 5.18 15.59
C TYR A 14 11.90 5.29 15.67
N GLU A 15 11.15 4.34 15.13
CA GLU A 15 9.68 4.38 15.04
C GLU A 15 9.02 4.61 16.41
N PHE A 16 9.42 3.82 17.41
CA PHE A 16 8.89 3.91 18.77
C PHE A 16 9.68 4.87 19.68
N ARG A 17 10.81 5.39 19.20
CA ARG A 17 11.71 6.29 19.94
C ARG A 17 12.23 7.40 19.01
N PRO A 18 11.35 8.32 18.61
CA PRO A 18 11.71 9.34 17.63
C PRO A 18 12.73 10.33 18.20
N ILE A 19 13.67 10.72 17.35
CA ILE A 19 14.67 11.75 17.62
C ILE A 19 14.43 12.95 16.70
N LYS A 20 14.75 14.16 17.17
CA LYS A 20 14.56 15.41 16.40
C LYS A 20 15.89 15.99 15.88
N THR A 21 16.85 15.12 15.60
CA THR A 21 18.17 15.48 15.09
C THR A 21 18.41 14.84 13.74
N LYS A 22 19.27 15.46 12.92
CA LYS A 22 19.80 14.87 11.68
C LYS A 22 21.13 14.14 11.90
N ASP A 23 21.68 14.24 13.10
CA ASP A 23 22.89 13.56 13.53
C ASP A 23 22.52 12.24 14.20
N PHE A 24 22.50 11.17 13.41
CA PHE A 24 22.18 9.82 13.84
C PHE A 24 22.88 8.79 12.94
N PRO A 25 23.20 7.59 13.46
CA PRO A 25 23.77 6.53 12.64
C PRO A 25 22.73 6.04 11.63
N LEU A 26 23.10 5.99 10.34
CA LEU A 26 22.20 5.50 9.30
C LEU A 26 21.92 4.01 9.45
N PHE A 27 22.90 3.21 9.85
CA PHE A 27 22.77 1.77 9.96
C PHE A 27 23.19 1.28 11.34
N SER A 28 22.43 0.32 11.85
CA SER A 28 22.76 -0.46 13.03
C SER A 28 22.37 -1.92 12.78
N PRO A 29 22.89 -2.88 13.57
CA PRO A 29 22.47 -4.28 13.48
C PRO A 29 20.97 -4.52 13.76
N PHE A 30 20.25 -3.52 14.28
CA PHE A 30 18.83 -3.59 14.58
C PHE A 30 17.95 -2.97 13.48
N CYS A 31 18.55 -2.37 12.45
CA CYS A 31 17.81 -1.88 11.29
C CYS A 31 17.24 -3.07 10.52
N ASP A 32 15.94 -3.02 10.26
CA ASP A 32 15.24 -4.00 9.44
C ASP A 32 14.22 -3.30 8.54
N PHE A 33 13.79 -3.95 7.47
CA PHE A 33 12.70 -3.46 6.62
C PHE A 33 11.35 -3.67 7.32
N THR A 34 10.36 -2.85 6.98
CA THR A 34 9.02 -2.93 7.58
C THR A 34 7.95 -3.15 6.52
N ASP A 35 6.68 -3.02 6.93
CA ASP A 35 5.54 -3.05 6.06
C ASP A 35 5.58 -1.98 4.97
N ASP A 36 6.25 -0.84 5.20
CA ASP A 36 6.53 0.18 4.18
C ASP A 36 7.23 -0.43 2.96
N THR A 37 8.34 -1.14 3.17
CA THR A 37 9.08 -1.82 2.10
C THR A 37 8.26 -2.95 1.49
N VAL A 38 7.65 -3.82 2.31
CA VAL A 38 6.89 -4.97 1.81
C VAL A 38 5.75 -4.53 0.90
N LEU A 39 4.99 -3.52 1.31
CA LEU A 39 3.87 -3.01 0.54
C LEU A 39 4.30 -2.16 -0.65
N THR A 40 5.41 -1.44 -0.56
CA THR A 40 6.04 -0.77 -1.72
C THR A 40 6.43 -1.79 -2.80
N VAL A 41 7.04 -2.91 -2.42
CA VAL A 41 7.37 -3.99 -3.36
C VAL A 41 6.10 -4.62 -3.94
N ALA A 42 5.05 -4.81 -3.14
CA ALA A 42 3.79 -5.36 -3.62
C ALA A 42 3.11 -4.47 -4.67
N VAL A 43 3.14 -3.15 -4.49
CA VAL A 43 2.63 -2.20 -5.48
C VAL A 43 3.47 -2.23 -6.76
N ALA A 44 4.80 -2.26 -6.65
CA ALA A 44 5.68 -2.37 -7.81
C ALA A 44 5.46 -3.67 -8.60
N ASP A 45 5.31 -4.79 -7.89
CA ASP A 45 5.00 -6.08 -8.49
C ASP A 45 3.66 -6.04 -9.24
N ALA A 46 2.62 -5.46 -8.65
CA ALA A 46 1.33 -5.28 -9.31
C ALA A 46 1.43 -4.53 -10.65
N ILE A 47 2.20 -3.43 -10.67
CA ILE A 47 2.45 -2.62 -11.86
C ILE A 47 3.20 -3.44 -12.92
N LEU A 48 4.28 -4.12 -12.53
CA LEU A 48 5.16 -4.84 -13.47
C LEU A 48 4.49 -6.07 -14.09
N THR A 49 3.61 -6.75 -13.34
CA THR A 49 2.92 -7.95 -13.83
C THR A 49 1.51 -7.66 -14.36
N GLY A 50 1.01 -6.43 -14.20
CA GLY A 50 -0.36 -6.05 -14.57
C GLY A 50 -1.46 -6.76 -13.76
N ARG A 51 -1.16 -7.21 -12.54
CA ARG A 51 -2.13 -7.88 -11.66
C ARG A 51 -2.78 -6.90 -10.69
N SER A 52 -3.82 -7.34 -9.97
CA SER A 52 -4.54 -6.46 -9.05
C SER A 52 -3.67 -6.05 -7.86
N TYR A 53 -3.75 -4.77 -7.46
CA TYR A 53 -3.09 -4.27 -6.24
C TYR A 53 -3.54 -5.03 -4.99
N LEU A 54 -4.82 -5.37 -4.91
CA LEU A 54 -5.40 -6.11 -3.80
C LEU A 54 -4.77 -7.49 -3.67
N GLU A 55 -4.64 -8.20 -4.79
CA GLU A 55 -4.03 -9.54 -4.83
C GLU A 55 -2.55 -9.47 -4.44
N ALA A 56 -1.81 -8.53 -5.04
CA ALA A 56 -0.39 -8.38 -4.77
C ALA A 56 -0.09 -8.03 -3.31
N VAL A 57 -0.81 -7.03 -2.77
CA VAL A 57 -0.67 -6.61 -1.37
C VAL A 57 -1.02 -7.73 -0.41
N ARG A 58 -2.10 -8.48 -0.67
CA ARG A 58 -2.49 -9.58 0.21
C ARG A 58 -1.53 -10.75 0.14
N GLU A 59 -1.09 -11.12 -1.06
CA GLU A 59 -0.18 -12.24 -1.24
C GLU A 59 1.19 -11.93 -0.63
N ILE A 60 1.81 -10.83 -1.03
CA ILE A 60 3.16 -10.47 -0.59
C ILE A 60 3.15 -10.11 0.89
N GLY A 61 2.14 -9.36 1.36
CA GLY A 61 2.05 -9.04 2.79
C GLY A 61 1.98 -10.29 3.68
N ARG A 62 1.23 -11.31 3.27
CA ARG A 62 1.13 -12.58 4.03
C ARG A 62 2.43 -13.38 4.05
N ARG A 63 3.33 -13.18 3.09
CA ARG A 63 4.65 -13.82 3.09
C ARG A 63 5.57 -13.25 4.17
N TYR A 64 5.28 -12.05 4.68
CA TYR A 64 6.09 -11.35 5.68
C TYR A 64 5.25 -10.92 6.90
N PRO A 65 4.64 -11.86 7.65
CA PRO A 65 3.69 -11.55 8.72
C PRO A 65 4.28 -10.68 9.84
N ASP A 66 5.59 -10.74 10.04
CA ASP A 66 6.30 -10.05 11.13
C ASP A 66 6.87 -8.68 10.72
N ALA A 67 6.48 -8.14 9.55
CA ALA A 67 7.00 -6.88 9.02
C ALA A 67 6.53 -5.61 9.76
N GLY A 68 5.82 -5.72 10.89
CA GLY A 68 5.42 -4.55 11.70
C GLY A 68 4.04 -3.96 11.36
N TYR A 69 3.18 -4.68 10.63
CA TYR A 69 1.85 -4.20 10.25
C TYR A 69 1.03 -3.67 11.43
N GLY A 70 0.38 -2.52 11.23
CA GLY A 70 -0.65 -2.03 12.14
C GLY A 70 -1.75 -3.09 12.37
N GLY A 71 -2.20 -3.26 13.62
CA GLY A 71 -3.04 -4.41 14.01
C GLY A 71 -4.34 -4.57 13.22
N PHE A 72 -4.97 -3.49 12.75
CA PHE A 72 -6.13 -3.58 11.87
C PHE A 72 -5.77 -4.06 10.45
N PHE A 73 -4.66 -3.56 9.90
CA PHE A 73 -4.16 -3.99 8.59
C PHE A 73 -3.79 -5.48 8.62
N TYR A 74 -3.10 -5.92 9.67
CA TYR A 74 -2.78 -7.34 9.87
C TYR A 74 -4.03 -8.22 9.87
N ARG A 75 -5.08 -7.82 10.61
CA ARG A 75 -6.36 -8.55 10.62
C ARG A 75 -7.01 -8.60 9.24
N TRP A 76 -7.01 -7.49 8.50
CA TRP A 76 -7.51 -7.44 7.12
C TRP A 76 -6.69 -8.31 6.17
N LEU A 77 -5.37 -8.31 6.32
CA LEU A 77 -4.47 -9.14 5.53
C LEU A 77 -4.82 -10.62 5.69
N HIS A 78 -5.19 -11.06 6.88
CA HIS A 78 -5.55 -12.46 7.16
C HIS A 78 -7.06 -12.78 7.11
N SER A 79 -7.94 -11.80 6.92
CA SER A 79 -9.37 -12.05 6.82
C SER A 79 -9.73 -12.74 5.50
N LYS A 80 -10.78 -13.57 5.52
CA LYS A 80 -11.37 -14.13 4.28
C LYS A 80 -12.01 -13.03 3.43
N ASP A 81 -12.58 -12.03 4.11
CA ASP A 81 -13.13 -10.84 3.49
C ASP A 81 -12.00 -9.92 2.99
N SER A 82 -12.07 -9.50 1.73
CA SER A 82 -11.11 -8.60 1.10
C SER A 82 -11.60 -7.16 1.02
N ARG A 83 -12.80 -6.86 1.55
CA ARG A 83 -13.33 -5.50 1.58
C ARG A 83 -12.42 -4.58 2.40
N PRO A 84 -12.31 -3.30 2.04
CA PRO A 84 -11.55 -2.32 2.82
C PRO A 84 -12.05 -2.26 4.26
N TYR A 85 -11.13 -2.15 5.23
CA TYR A 85 -11.48 -2.15 6.66
C TYR A 85 -11.68 -0.75 7.25
N ASN A 86 -11.81 0.27 6.40
CA ASN A 86 -11.94 1.69 6.79
C ASN A 86 -10.72 2.20 7.56
N SER A 87 -9.53 2.09 6.95
CA SER A 87 -8.31 2.68 7.51
C SER A 87 -8.32 4.21 7.44
N TRP A 88 -7.80 4.85 8.49
CA TRP A 88 -7.59 6.30 8.60
C TRP A 88 -6.11 6.66 8.72
N GLY A 89 -5.23 5.66 8.69
CA GLY A 89 -3.79 5.83 8.83
C GLY A 89 -3.10 6.19 7.51
N ASN A 90 -1.82 6.54 7.61
CA ASN A 90 -0.92 6.81 6.48
C ASN A 90 -0.54 5.56 5.65
N GLY A 91 -1.09 4.39 5.97
CA GLY A 91 -0.77 3.10 5.35
C GLY A 91 -0.89 3.03 3.83
N SER A 92 -1.79 3.85 3.25
CA SER A 92 -1.92 3.98 1.80
C SER A 92 -0.83 4.85 1.18
N ALA A 93 -0.39 5.89 1.89
CA ALA A 93 0.62 6.84 1.42
C ALA A 93 2.03 6.25 1.44
N MET A 94 2.36 5.41 2.43
CA MET A 94 3.71 4.84 2.57
C MET A 94 4.13 3.96 1.39
N ARG A 95 3.16 3.32 0.70
CA ARG A 95 3.40 2.37 -0.38
C ARG A 95 3.22 2.91 -1.80
N VAL A 96 2.87 4.19 -1.95
CA VAL A 96 2.50 4.79 -3.26
C VAL A 96 3.70 5.10 -4.15
N SER A 97 4.92 5.06 -3.59
CA SER A 97 6.13 5.52 -4.29
C SER A 97 6.38 4.89 -5.68
N PRO A 98 6.08 3.59 -5.95
CA PRO A 98 6.30 3.01 -7.28
C PRO A 98 5.48 3.67 -8.40
N ILE A 99 4.31 4.22 -8.08
CA ILE A 99 3.41 4.88 -9.04
C ILE A 99 4.11 6.09 -9.68
N GLY A 100 4.78 6.91 -8.87
CA GLY A 100 5.51 8.08 -9.37
C GLY A 100 6.76 7.74 -10.21
N PHE A 101 7.23 6.49 -10.19
CA PHE A 101 8.28 6.02 -11.10
C PHE A 101 7.70 5.43 -12.39
N ALA A 102 6.54 4.76 -12.31
CA ALA A 102 5.96 4.02 -13.43
C ALA A 102 5.17 4.91 -14.40
N PHE A 103 4.55 6.00 -13.91
CA PHE A 103 3.68 6.87 -14.70
C PHE A 103 4.28 8.27 -14.82
N GLN A 104 4.16 8.87 -16.00
CA GLN A 104 4.86 10.12 -16.36
C GLN A 104 3.96 11.35 -16.34
N ASP A 105 2.65 11.16 -16.50
CA ASP A 105 1.65 12.23 -16.43
C ASP A 105 0.91 12.23 -15.09
N GLU A 106 0.56 13.44 -14.64
CA GLU A 106 -0.11 13.69 -13.38
C GLU A 106 -1.44 12.93 -13.26
N GLU A 107 -2.21 12.85 -14.34
CA GLU A 107 -3.49 12.16 -14.37
C GLU A 107 -3.35 10.66 -14.06
N SER A 108 -2.45 9.98 -14.77
CA SER A 108 -2.18 8.56 -14.57
C SER A 108 -1.59 8.27 -13.19
N VAL A 109 -0.66 9.12 -12.72
CA VAL A 109 -0.09 9.01 -11.37
C VAL A 109 -1.19 9.07 -10.32
N LEU A 110 -2.06 10.07 -10.41
CA LEU A 110 -3.07 10.26 -9.38
C LEU A 110 -4.18 9.18 -9.46
N LYS A 111 -4.53 8.74 -10.66
CA LYS A 111 -5.46 7.61 -10.90
C LYS A 111 -4.96 6.33 -10.25
N GLU A 112 -3.71 5.97 -10.49
CA GLU A 112 -3.14 4.73 -9.99
C GLU A 112 -2.85 4.83 -8.48
N ALA A 113 -2.47 6.01 -7.98
CA ALA A 113 -2.38 6.27 -6.55
C ALA A 113 -3.73 6.03 -5.85
N ALA A 114 -4.84 6.53 -6.40
CA ALA A 114 -6.18 6.29 -5.85
C ALA A 114 -6.52 4.79 -5.80
N ARG A 115 -6.27 4.05 -6.90
CA ARG A 115 -6.50 2.60 -6.97
C ARG A 115 -5.71 1.81 -5.91
N THR A 116 -4.46 2.20 -5.62
CA THR A 116 -3.67 1.55 -4.55
C THR A 116 -4.21 1.85 -3.14
N ALA A 117 -4.92 2.96 -2.95
CA ALA A 117 -5.45 3.38 -1.66
C ALA A 117 -6.81 2.74 -1.36
N GLU A 118 -7.64 2.56 -2.39
CA GLU A 118 -8.99 1.99 -2.33
C GLU A 118 -9.03 0.57 -1.73
N ILE A 119 -7.95 -0.20 -1.83
CA ILE A 119 -7.91 -1.56 -1.27
C ILE A 119 -8.01 -1.60 0.26
N THR A 120 -7.77 -0.47 0.95
CA THR A 120 -7.75 -0.38 2.43
C THR A 120 -8.49 0.81 3.03
N LEU A 121 -8.77 1.87 2.25
CA LEU A 121 -9.50 3.05 2.71
C LEU A 121 -11.02 2.88 2.57
N SER A 122 -11.80 3.55 3.43
CA SER A 122 -13.27 3.49 3.43
C SER A 122 -13.89 4.11 2.16
N PRO A 123 -15.05 3.59 1.70
CA PRO A 123 -15.95 4.27 0.78
C PRO A 123 -16.49 5.64 1.25
N ASP A 124 -16.11 6.16 2.42
CA ASP A 124 -16.53 7.51 2.86
C ASP A 124 -15.51 8.59 2.43
N LEU A 125 -14.25 8.18 2.19
CA LEU A 125 -13.26 8.97 1.42
C LEU A 125 -13.53 8.87 -0.10
N TRP A 126 -14.52 8.08 -0.48
CA TRP A 126 -14.97 7.90 -1.85
C TRP A 126 -15.50 9.18 -2.48
N ASP A 127 -15.95 10.15 -1.68
CA ASP A 127 -16.31 11.45 -2.26
C ASP A 127 -15.06 12.15 -2.84
N ILE A 128 -13.87 11.92 -2.26
CA ILE A 128 -12.60 12.37 -2.83
C ILE A 128 -12.25 11.51 -4.05
N THR A 129 -12.25 10.17 -3.94
CA THR A 129 -11.86 9.30 -5.07
C THR A 129 -12.90 9.22 -6.20
N GLU A 130 -14.18 9.50 -5.99
CA GLU A 130 -15.22 9.65 -7.03
C GLU A 130 -15.13 11.01 -7.71
N LYS A 131 -14.94 12.10 -6.95
CA LYS A 131 -14.61 13.40 -7.56
C LYS A 131 -13.34 13.28 -8.40
N PHE A 132 -12.38 12.48 -7.93
CA PHE A 132 -11.18 12.14 -8.66
C PHE A 132 -11.44 11.28 -9.90
N SER A 133 -12.15 10.17 -9.74
CA SER A 133 -12.46 9.21 -10.80
C SER A 133 -13.33 9.81 -11.90
N ALA A 134 -14.26 10.70 -11.53
CA ALA A 134 -15.07 11.48 -12.45
C ALA A 134 -14.23 12.54 -13.18
N LYS A 135 -13.28 13.19 -12.48
CA LYS A 135 -12.35 14.15 -13.10
C LYS A 135 -11.40 13.51 -14.11
N TYR A 136 -10.98 12.26 -13.86
CA TYR A 136 -9.95 11.56 -14.65
C TYR A 136 -10.46 10.30 -15.39
N GLY A 137 -11.77 10.15 -15.57
CA GLY A 137 -12.38 9.08 -16.39
C GLY A 137 -12.05 7.64 -15.95
N ILE A 138 -11.83 7.40 -14.66
CA ILE A 138 -11.47 6.07 -14.13
C ILE A 138 -12.72 5.18 -14.10
N LYS A 139 -12.78 4.16 -14.96
CA LYS A 139 -13.81 3.11 -14.84
C LYS A 139 -13.51 2.21 -13.64
N LYS A 140 -14.52 1.97 -12.80
CA LYS A 140 -14.44 1.02 -11.69
C LYS A 140 -14.16 -0.38 -12.26
N ASP A 141 -13.17 -1.07 -11.73
CA ASP A 141 -13.07 -2.51 -11.96
C ASP A 141 -14.19 -3.16 -11.15
N GLU A 142 -15.17 -3.75 -11.84
CA GLU A 142 -16.23 -4.49 -11.15
C GLU A 142 -15.60 -5.63 -10.35
N PRO A 143 -16.02 -5.85 -9.08
CA PRO A 143 -15.62 -7.04 -8.36
C PRO A 143 -16.11 -8.23 -9.17
N ARG A 144 -15.18 -8.99 -9.76
CA ARG A 144 -15.51 -10.26 -10.41
C ARG A 144 -16.21 -11.12 -9.37
N SER A 145 -17.49 -11.41 -9.60
CA SER A 145 -18.22 -12.37 -8.80
C SER A 145 -17.41 -13.67 -8.80
N ILE A 146 -17.06 -14.15 -7.61
CA ILE A 146 -16.57 -15.52 -7.46
C ILE A 146 -17.81 -16.40 -7.56
N GLY A 147 -18.33 -16.51 -8.78
CA GLY A 147 -19.39 -17.43 -9.15
C GLY A 147 -18.78 -18.80 -9.37
N GLY A 148 -18.86 -19.65 -8.34
CA GLY A 148 -18.60 -21.07 -8.43
C GLY A 148 -19.70 -21.80 -7.67
N THR A 149 -20.80 -22.08 -8.37
CA THR A 149 -21.79 -23.08 -7.95
C THR A 149 -21.08 -24.42 -7.87
N ALA A 150 -21.04 -25.01 -6.67
CA ALA A 150 -20.78 -26.42 -6.50
C ALA A 150 -22.09 -27.15 -6.82
N ASP A 151 -22.14 -27.74 -8.01
CA ASP A 151 -22.94 -28.94 -8.27
C ASP A 151 -22.03 -30.16 -8.15
#